data_AF-A0A954K7P1-F1
#
_entry.id   AF-A0A954K7P1-F1
#
_cell.length_a   1.000
_cell.length_b   1.000
_cell.length_c   1.000
_cell.angle_alpha   90.00
_cell.angle_beta   90.00
_cell.angle_gamma   90.00
#
_symmetry.space_group_name_H-M   'P 1'
#
loop_
_entity.id
_entity.type
_entity.pdbx_description
1 polymer ?
#
loop_
_entity_poly.entity_id
_entity_poly.type
_entity_poly.pdbx_seq_one_letter_code
_entity_poly.pdbx_strand_id
1 'polypeptide(L)'
;RMYAETDDLIEWTPAEKSLTPDWMDNPESQLDSPGIHYYGMVAYPFGNQYVGLLEILDDLTDCMHFRLISSRDLKTWNQMSAPEPFIDHGKAGDWNSGMQMMANSPPVLFDHKMWFYYDGSNFDHSGPFGGDRSGKEKSLGVSTLPENRFVSLSVENKTQEATLTTVPLRLAGKALHLNANAKGGKLLIELLDRDGKVLPGYSCRECQPLVDQDRLDFSVNFREQRSLPELPVRVRVHLKGSELSAMWVK
;
A
#
# COMPACT_ATOMS: atom_id res chain seq x y z
N ARG A 1 -7.35 16.23 9.71
CA ARG A 1 -6.11 16.75 9.07
C ARG A 1 -6.48 17.68 7.93
N MET A 2 -5.69 18.73 7.79
CA MET A 2 -5.90 19.80 6.81
C MET A 2 -4.71 19.85 5.85
N TYR A 3 -4.87 20.49 4.69
CA TYR A 3 -3.80 20.80 3.76
C TYR A 3 -3.80 22.30 3.42
N ALA A 4 -2.63 22.83 3.06
CA ALA A 4 -2.45 24.17 2.51
C ALA A 4 -1.35 24.10 1.44
N GLU A 5 -1.40 24.98 0.46
CA GLU A 5 -0.47 25.02 -0.68
C GLU A 5 0.34 26.31 -0.65
N THR A 6 1.53 26.25 -1.23
CA THR A 6 2.48 27.37 -1.34
C THR A 6 3.44 27.10 -2.48
N ASP A 7 3.89 28.16 -3.14
CA ASP A 7 4.96 28.09 -4.15
C ASP A 7 6.34 28.44 -3.55
N ASP A 8 6.39 29.01 -2.33
CA ASP A 8 7.61 29.61 -1.76
C ASP A 8 7.91 29.24 -0.29
N LEU A 9 7.03 28.47 0.36
CA LEU A 9 7.08 28.09 1.78
C LEU A 9 6.91 29.25 2.77
N ILE A 10 6.53 30.44 2.30
CA ILE A 10 6.32 31.65 3.11
C ILE A 10 4.83 31.99 3.14
N GLU A 11 4.22 32.14 1.96
CA GLU A 11 2.80 32.46 1.82
C GLU A 11 2.01 31.18 1.54
N TRP A 12 1.00 30.92 2.37
CA TRP A 12 0.20 29.70 2.32
C TRP A 12 -1.26 30.02 2.01
N THR A 13 -1.92 29.15 1.26
CA THR A 13 -3.37 29.20 1.12
C THR A 13 -4.05 28.98 2.49
N PRO A 14 -5.32 29.41 2.66
CA PRO A 14 -6.11 28.96 3.79
C PRO A 14 -6.14 27.43 3.88
N ALA A 15 -6.11 26.91 5.11
CA ALA A 15 -6.11 25.47 5.33
C ALA A 15 -7.47 24.85 4.96
N GLU A 16 -7.45 23.82 4.13
CA GLU A 16 -8.61 23.07 3.69
C GLU A 16 -8.62 21.67 4.29
N LYS A 17 -9.81 21.08 4.44
CA LYS A 17 -9.94 19.74 5.01
C LYS A 17 -9.42 18.69 4.03
N SER A 18 -8.60 17.76 4.53
CA SER A 18 -8.00 16.69 3.74
C SER A 18 -8.45 15.31 4.23
N LEU A 19 -8.04 14.94 5.43
CA LEU A 19 -8.20 13.58 5.97
C LEU A 19 -8.59 13.66 7.44
N THR A 20 -9.81 13.27 7.78
CA THR A 20 -10.31 13.21 9.17
C THR A 20 -10.76 11.79 9.49
N PRO A 21 -10.71 11.37 10.77
CA PRO A 21 -11.31 10.12 11.20
C PRO A 21 -12.74 10.00 10.69
N ASP A 22 -13.10 8.85 10.15
CA ASP A 22 -14.34 8.70 9.40
C ASP A 22 -15.57 8.94 10.28
N TRP A 23 -15.50 8.55 11.56
CA TRP A 23 -16.56 8.78 12.55
C TRP A 23 -16.90 10.27 12.77
N MET A 24 -16.02 11.21 12.42
CA MET A 24 -16.31 12.65 12.51
C MET A 24 -17.32 13.11 11.47
N ASP A 25 -17.30 12.50 10.29
CA ASP A 25 -18.16 12.87 9.16
C ASP A 25 -19.31 11.88 8.95
N ASN A 26 -19.05 10.62 9.30
CA ASN A 26 -19.99 9.51 9.24
C ASN A 26 -19.92 8.70 10.54
N PRO A 27 -20.62 9.13 11.60
CA PRO A 27 -20.61 8.45 12.91
C PRO A 27 -21.08 6.99 12.88
N GLU A 28 -21.79 6.56 11.83
CA GLU A 28 -22.24 5.17 11.65
C GLU A 28 -21.19 4.28 10.98
N SER A 29 -20.07 4.87 10.53
CA SER A 29 -18.99 4.12 9.89
C SER A 29 -18.34 3.15 10.87
N GLN A 30 -17.97 1.99 10.33
CA GLN A 30 -17.22 0.95 11.04
C GLN A 30 -15.74 0.96 10.65
N LEU A 31 -15.29 1.90 9.82
CA LEU A 31 -13.87 2.02 9.44
C LEU A 31 -13.02 2.49 10.62
N ASP A 32 -13.52 3.50 11.34
CA ASP A 32 -12.91 4.02 12.55
C ASP A 32 -13.91 3.92 13.70
N SER A 33 -13.55 3.20 14.75
CA SER A 33 -14.29 3.27 16.02
C SER A 33 -14.25 4.69 16.59
N PRO A 34 -15.30 5.14 17.32
CA PRO A 34 -15.22 6.37 18.09
C PRO A 34 -13.99 6.38 19.03
N GLY A 35 -13.26 7.49 19.07
CA GLY A 35 -12.00 7.60 19.84
C GLY A 35 -10.73 7.33 19.03
N ILE A 36 -10.85 7.05 17.73
CA ILE A 36 -9.72 6.98 16.81
C ILE A 36 -9.31 8.39 16.35
N HIS A 37 -8.01 8.71 16.48
CA HIS A 37 -7.42 9.97 16.07
C HIS A 37 -6.31 9.77 15.03
N TYR A 38 -6.25 10.68 14.07
CA TYR A 38 -5.18 10.72 13.07
C TYR A 38 -4.04 11.63 13.55
N TYR A 39 -3.17 11.05 14.38
CA TYR A 39 -2.17 11.76 15.18
C TYR A 39 -1.04 12.34 14.34
N GLY A 40 -0.49 11.53 13.44
CA GLY A 40 0.70 11.79 12.61
C GLY A 40 0.53 11.24 11.19
N MET A 41 1.38 11.66 10.26
CA MET A 41 1.47 11.01 8.95
C MET A 41 2.74 11.45 8.23
N VAL A 42 3.44 10.51 7.65
CA VAL A 42 4.43 10.77 6.60
C VAL A 42 3.84 10.32 5.26
N ALA A 43 3.99 11.18 4.25
CA ALA A 43 3.58 10.90 2.88
C ALA A 43 4.80 11.01 1.97
N TYR A 44 4.91 10.11 1.00
CA TYR A 44 6.01 10.13 0.04
C TYR A 44 5.55 9.66 -1.35
N PRO A 45 6.19 10.16 -2.42
CA PRO A 45 5.90 9.71 -3.77
C PRO A 45 6.30 8.25 -3.94
N PHE A 46 5.43 7.47 -4.59
CA PHE A 46 5.66 6.07 -4.89
C PHE A 46 4.98 5.69 -6.21
N GLY A 47 5.79 5.47 -7.26
CA GLY A 47 5.28 5.24 -8.61
C GLY A 47 4.50 6.45 -9.14
N ASN A 48 3.22 6.26 -9.46
CA ASN A 48 2.34 7.31 -9.99
C ASN A 48 1.34 7.85 -8.95
N GLN A 49 1.65 7.69 -7.67
CA GLN A 49 0.81 8.10 -6.55
C GLN A 49 1.69 8.44 -5.34
N TYR A 50 1.05 8.78 -4.23
CA TYR A 50 1.63 8.96 -2.93
C TYR A 50 1.17 7.84 -2.01
N VAL A 51 2.09 7.35 -1.19
CA VAL A 51 1.80 6.43 -0.09
C VAL A 51 1.96 7.20 1.20
N GLY A 52 0.95 7.07 2.07
CA GLY A 52 0.95 7.62 3.40
C GLY A 52 1.03 6.50 4.42
N LEU A 53 1.84 6.71 5.44
CA LEU A 53 1.78 5.93 6.67
C LEU A 53 1.11 6.85 7.70
N LEU A 54 -0.12 6.52 8.07
CA LEU A 54 -0.96 7.31 8.95
C LEU A 54 -0.76 6.81 10.38
N GLU A 55 -0.35 7.67 11.30
CA GLU A 55 -0.27 7.31 12.72
C GLU A 55 -1.66 7.46 13.34
N ILE A 56 -2.18 6.33 13.81
CA ILE A 56 -3.45 6.21 14.49
C ILE A 56 -3.20 6.18 15.98
N LEU A 57 -3.86 7.06 16.74
CA LEU A 57 -3.99 6.97 18.18
C LEU A 57 -5.40 6.44 18.50
N ASP A 58 -5.48 5.43 19.35
CA ASP A 58 -6.74 4.88 19.85
C ASP A 58 -6.90 5.25 21.33
N ASP A 59 -7.87 6.11 21.64
CA ASP A 59 -8.14 6.54 23.03
C ASP A 59 -8.52 5.40 23.97
N LEU A 60 -9.09 4.29 23.46
CA LEU A 60 -9.51 3.17 24.31
C LEU A 60 -8.32 2.36 24.81
N THR A 61 -7.30 2.23 23.97
CA THR A 61 -6.09 1.45 24.30
C THR A 61 -4.91 2.33 24.67
N ASP A 62 -4.97 3.62 24.38
CA ASP A 62 -3.85 4.59 24.44
C ASP A 62 -2.67 4.21 23.53
N CYS A 63 -2.85 3.19 22.67
CA CYS A 63 -1.82 2.69 21.76
C CYS A 63 -1.78 3.51 20.48
N MET A 64 -0.58 3.56 19.87
CA MET A 64 -0.41 4.10 18.53
C MET A 64 0.17 3.10 17.55
N HIS A 65 -0.47 2.99 16.38
CA HIS A 65 -0.06 2.13 15.29
C HIS A 65 -0.11 2.86 13.94
N PHE A 66 0.43 2.23 12.90
CA PHE A 66 0.40 2.79 11.55
C PHE A 66 -0.69 2.14 10.71
N ARG A 67 -1.37 2.92 9.86
CA ARG A 67 -2.17 2.41 8.74
C ARG A 67 -1.60 2.89 7.42
N LEU A 68 -1.66 2.03 6.42
CA LEU A 68 -1.24 2.37 5.08
C LEU A 68 -2.40 3.04 4.33
N ILE A 69 -2.14 4.22 3.75
CA ILE A 69 -3.11 4.97 2.95
C ILE A 69 -2.46 5.44 1.65
N SER A 70 -3.27 5.90 0.69
CA SER A 70 -2.73 6.39 -0.59
C SER A 70 -3.48 7.60 -1.12
N SER A 71 -2.79 8.42 -1.91
CA SER A 71 -3.38 9.59 -2.56
C SER A 71 -2.76 9.79 -3.95
N ARG A 72 -3.50 10.40 -4.87
CA ARG A 72 -2.95 10.84 -6.17
C ARG A 72 -2.61 12.32 -6.22
N ASP A 73 -3.11 13.10 -5.27
CA ASP A 73 -3.07 14.56 -5.29
C ASP A 73 -2.59 15.19 -3.96
N LEU A 74 -2.30 14.37 -2.93
CA LEU A 74 -1.99 14.77 -1.55
C LEU A 74 -3.14 15.48 -0.80
N LYS A 75 -4.30 15.63 -1.44
CA LYS A 75 -5.48 16.34 -0.90
C LYS A 75 -6.53 15.33 -0.46
N THR A 76 -6.84 14.38 -1.34
CA THR A 76 -7.80 13.32 -1.14
C THR A 76 -7.07 12.02 -0.84
N TRP A 77 -7.38 11.40 0.29
CA TRP A 77 -6.71 10.19 0.76
C TRP A 77 -7.67 9.01 0.78
N ASN A 78 -7.20 7.88 0.26
CA ASN A 78 -7.91 6.61 0.26
C ASN A 78 -7.36 5.75 1.39
N GLN A 79 -8.22 5.40 2.35
CA GLN A 79 -7.91 4.34 3.29
C GLN A 79 -7.92 3.01 2.53
N MET A 80 -6.88 2.20 2.74
CA MET A 80 -6.83 0.88 2.12
C MET A 80 -7.85 -0.04 2.80
N SER A 81 -8.35 -1.04 2.09
CA SER A 81 -9.38 -1.98 2.57
C SER A 81 -8.90 -2.92 3.70
N ALA A 82 -7.74 -2.64 4.29
CA ALA A 82 -7.07 -3.41 5.33
C ALA A 82 -6.96 -2.50 6.56
N PRO A 83 -7.91 -2.57 7.52
CA PRO A 83 -7.90 -1.75 8.72
C PRO A 83 -6.79 -2.17 9.71
N GLU A 84 -6.09 -3.27 9.43
CA GLU A 84 -5.04 -3.80 10.27
C GLU A 84 -3.85 -2.83 10.37
N PRO A 85 -3.12 -2.85 11.50
CA PRO A 85 -1.83 -2.19 11.60
C PRO A 85 -0.90 -2.61 10.47
N PHE A 86 -0.24 -1.63 9.85
CA PHE A 86 0.77 -1.88 8.84
C PHE A 86 2.07 -2.46 9.44
N ILE A 87 2.37 -2.09 10.69
CA ILE A 87 3.43 -2.71 11.50
C ILE A 87 2.78 -3.16 12.80
N ASP A 88 2.94 -4.44 13.13
CA ASP A 88 2.38 -5.03 14.34
C ASP A 88 3.09 -4.53 15.60
N HIS A 89 2.35 -4.51 16.70
CA HIS A 89 2.93 -4.35 18.04
C HIS A 89 3.68 -5.59 18.49
N GLY A 90 4.71 -5.37 19.29
CA GLY A 90 5.34 -6.44 20.05
C GLY A 90 4.36 -7.03 21.08
N LYS A 91 4.72 -8.19 21.63
CA LYS A 91 3.98 -8.78 22.76
C LYS A 91 4.14 -7.90 23.99
N ALA A 92 3.27 -8.10 24.99
CA ALA A 92 3.36 -7.36 26.26
C ALA A 92 4.78 -7.45 26.86
N GLY A 93 5.40 -6.29 27.11
CA GLY A 93 6.75 -6.17 27.64
C GLY A 93 7.84 -6.01 26.58
N ASP A 94 7.56 -6.29 25.31
CA ASP A 94 8.49 -5.98 24.21
C ASP A 94 8.67 -4.46 24.08
N TRP A 95 9.84 -4.03 23.61
CA TRP A 95 10.20 -2.61 23.47
C TRP A 95 9.26 -1.79 22.58
N ASN A 96 8.42 -2.43 21.74
CA ASN A 96 7.44 -1.81 20.85
C ASN A 96 5.99 -2.23 21.14
N SER A 97 5.69 -2.63 22.38
CA SER A 97 4.36 -3.16 22.74
C SER A 97 3.29 -2.08 22.92
N GLY A 98 3.66 -0.85 23.30
CA GLY A 98 2.69 0.22 23.66
C GLY A 98 2.45 1.23 22.56
N MET A 99 3.48 2.03 22.21
CA MET A 99 3.36 3.09 21.21
C MET A 99 4.41 2.91 20.11
N GLN A 100 4.00 3.13 18.86
CA GLN A 100 4.89 3.23 17.71
C GLN A 100 4.71 4.58 17.01
N MET A 101 5.83 5.20 16.63
CA MET A 101 5.85 6.47 15.87
C MET A 101 6.89 6.39 14.77
N MET A 102 6.60 6.92 13.60
CA MET A 102 7.46 6.74 12.44
C MET A 102 8.64 7.69 12.45
N ALA A 103 9.72 7.32 11.75
CA ALA A 103 10.91 8.17 11.63
C ALA A 103 10.70 9.44 10.77
N ASN A 104 9.45 9.83 10.44
CA ASN A 104 9.10 10.95 9.55
C ASN A 104 9.92 11.01 8.25
N SER A 105 10.31 9.84 7.73
CA SER A 105 11.08 9.69 6.49
C SER A 105 10.40 8.68 5.56
N PRO A 106 10.58 8.79 4.24
CA PRO A 106 10.20 7.71 3.33
C PRO A 106 11.00 6.43 3.66
N PRO A 107 10.47 5.25 3.33
CA PRO A 107 11.21 4.01 3.48
C PRO A 107 12.45 3.99 2.57
N VAL A 108 13.53 3.39 3.05
CA VAL A 108 14.76 3.23 2.28
C VAL A 108 14.64 1.98 1.41
N LEU A 109 14.80 2.12 0.09
CA LEU A 109 14.92 0.97 -0.81
C LEU A 109 16.37 0.49 -0.81
N PHE A 110 16.60 -0.71 -0.27
CA PHE A 110 17.91 -1.34 -0.23
C PHE A 110 17.78 -2.86 -0.35
N ASP A 111 18.56 -3.47 -1.24
CA ASP A 111 18.58 -4.92 -1.50
C ASP A 111 17.18 -5.51 -1.76
N HIS A 112 16.44 -4.89 -2.70
CA HIS A 112 15.07 -5.28 -3.08
C HIS A 112 14.08 -5.34 -1.91
N LYS A 113 14.34 -4.57 -0.85
CA LYS A 113 13.46 -4.41 0.30
C LYS A 113 13.22 -2.94 0.59
N MET A 114 12.00 -2.63 1.01
CA MET A 114 11.63 -1.35 1.60
C MET A 114 11.88 -1.44 3.11
N TRP A 115 12.71 -0.54 3.65
CA TRP A 115 13.08 -0.46 5.06
C TRP A 115 12.34 0.70 5.73
N PHE A 116 11.50 0.39 6.72
CA PHE A 116 10.71 1.34 7.49
C PHE A 116 11.32 1.48 8.88
N TYR A 117 11.86 2.67 9.16
CA TYR A 117 12.39 3.01 10.47
C TYR A 117 11.30 3.68 11.30
N TYR A 118 11.19 3.30 12.56
CA TYR A 118 10.19 3.82 13.49
C TYR A 118 10.70 3.72 14.93
N ASP A 119 10.28 4.63 15.78
CA ASP A 119 10.41 4.52 17.22
C ASP A 119 9.34 3.58 17.77
N GLY A 120 9.68 2.82 18.80
CA GLY A 120 8.73 2.05 19.60
C GLY A 120 9.02 2.19 21.09
N SER A 121 7.95 2.13 21.89
CA SER A 121 8.04 2.04 23.35
C SER A 121 7.19 0.91 23.92
N ASN A 122 7.59 0.41 25.09
CA ASN A 122 6.82 -0.56 25.87
C ASN A 122 5.77 0.10 26.78
N PHE A 123 5.47 1.36 26.52
CA PHE A 123 4.46 2.16 27.18
C PHE A 123 3.65 2.93 26.15
N ASP A 124 2.43 3.25 26.53
CA ASP A 124 1.39 3.82 25.67
C ASP A 124 1.56 5.35 25.55
N HIS A 125 0.70 6.01 24.75
CA HIS A 125 0.85 7.42 24.36
C HIS A 125 0.94 8.40 25.54
N SER A 126 0.16 8.17 26.59
CA SER A 126 0.16 8.96 27.82
C SER A 126 1.48 8.90 28.58
N GLY A 127 2.38 7.98 28.21
CA GLY A 127 3.74 7.90 28.71
C GLY A 127 3.85 7.61 30.21
N PRO A 128 5.07 7.41 30.74
CA PRO A 128 5.32 7.38 32.18
C PRO A 128 5.51 8.80 32.72
N PHE A 129 4.76 9.81 32.25
CA PHE A 129 4.98 11.20 32.66
C PHE A 129 4.66 11.39 34.15
N GLY A 130 5.68 11.75 34.94
CA GLY A 130 5.55 11.97 36.38
C GLY A 130 5.54 10.70 37.25
N GLY A 131 5.67 9.50 36.66
CA GLY A 131 5.66 8.21 37.37
C GLY A 131 7.01 7.46 37.36
N ASP A 132 7.01 6.25 37.91
CA ASP A 132 8.17 5.34 37.87
C ASP A 132 8.50 4.95 36.42
N ARG A 133 9.77 5.07 36.05
CA ARG A 133 10.31 4.75 34.73
C ARG A 133 11.07 3.43 34.71
N SER A 134 11.13 2.73 35.84
CA SER A 134 11.78 1.43 35.94
C SER A 134 11.17 0.44 34.92
N GLY A 135 12.01 -0.16 34.09
CA GLY A 135 11.58 -1.09 33.04
C GLY A 135 10.88 -0.43 31.84
N LYS A 136 10.89 0.91 31.73
CA LYS A 136 10.37 1.60 30.54
C LYS A 136 11.47 1.74 29.49
N GLU A 137 11.15 1.31 28.27
CA GLU A 137 12.07 1.29 27.15
C GLU A 137 11.50 2.07 25.96
N LYS A 138 12.38 2.77 25.25
CA LYS A 138 12.10 3.36 23.96
C LYS A 138 13.30 3.11 23.05
N SER A 139 13.06 2.55 21.88
CA SER A 139 14.11 2.11 20.96
C SER A 139 13.73 2.42 19.52
N LEU A 140 14.76 2.48 18.67
CA LEU A 140 14.59 2.52 17.22
C LEU A 140 14.40 1.10 16.69
N GLY A 141 13.32 0.91 15.94
CA GLY A 141 13.00 -0.32 15.23
C GLY A 141 13.14 -0.21 13.73
N VAL A 142 13.12 -1.37 13.09
CA VAL A 142 13.03 -1.47 11.64
C VAL A 142 12.15 -2.65 11.23
N SER A 143 11.26 -2.38 10.28
CA SER A 143 10.42 -3.38 9.61
C SER A 143 10.72 -3.34 8.12
N THR A 144 10.67 -4.50 7.46
CA THR A 144 10.97 -4.59 6.03
C THR A 144 9.91 -5.38 5.29
N LEU A 145 9.60 -4.96 4.06
CA LEU A 145 8.83 -5.75 3.09
C LEU A 145 9.57 -5.80 1.75
N PRO A 146 9.36 -6.83 0.92
CA PRO A 146 9.96 -6.87 -0.41
C PRO A 146 9.49 -5.69 -1.27
N GLU A 147 10.36 -5.14 -2.10
CA GLU A 147 10.07 -3.99 -2.97
C GLU A 147 8.69 -4.12 -3.66
N ASN A 148 7.90 -3.03 -3.68
CA ASN A 148 6.56 -2.98 -4.27
C ASN A 148 5.50 -3.95 -3.69
N ARG A 149 5.66 -4.46 -2.44
CA ARG A 149 4.71 -5.38 -1.78
C ARG A 149 3.96 -4.78 -0.59
N PHE A 150 3.44 -3.57 -0.78
CA PHE A 150 2.63 -2.89 0.23
C PHE A 150 1.26 -3.55 0.44
N VAL A 151 0.59 -3.89 -0.66
CA VAL A 151 -0.72 -4.57 -0.68
C VAL A 151 -0.69 -5.56 -1.84
N SER A 152 -1.48 -6.63 -1.74
CA SER A 152 -1.70 -7.56 -2.84
C SER A 152 -3.17 -7.86 -3.04
N LEU A 153 -3.56 -8.05 -4.31
CA LEU A 153 -4.83 -8.65 -4.68
C LEU A 153 -4.66 -10.16 -4.77
N SER A 154 -5.54 -10.90 -4.08
CA SER A 154 -5.53 -12.36 -4.03
C SER A 154 -6.94 -12.92 -4.17
N VAL A 155 -7.04 -14.22 -4.49
CA VAL A 155 -8.31 -14.94 -4.50
C VAL A 155 -8.54 -15.54 -3.13
N GLU A 156 -9.68 -15.23 -2.50
CA GLU A 156 -10.05 -15.75 -1.18
C GLU A 156 -9.98 -17.29 -1.15
N ASN A 157 -10.63 -17.95 -2.11
CA ASN A 157 -10.47 -19.38 -2.33
C ASN A 157 -9.37 -19.64 -3.38
N LYS A 158 -8.17 -20.00 -2.91
CA LYS A 158 -6.98 -20.25 -3.75
C LYS A 158 -7.17 -21.33 -4.82
N THR A 159 -8.22 -22.17 -4.74
CA THR A 159 -8.54 -23.18 -5.76
C THR A 159 -9.36 -22.65 -6.93
N GLN A 160 -10.03 -21.50 -6.75
CA GLN A 160 -10.84 -20.86 -7.79
C GLN A 160 -10.01 -19.92 -8.66
N GLU A 161 -10.50 -19.70 -9.88
CA GLU A 161 -9.96 -18.69 -10.78
C GLU A 161 -10.73 -17.39 -10.59
N ALA A 162 -10.02 -16.27 -10.56
CA ALA A 162 -10.61 -14.94 -10.53
C ALA A 162 -9.97 -14.04 -11.58
N THR A 163 -10.68 -12.97 -11.95
CA THR A 163 -10.13 -11.96 -12.84
C THR A 163 -10.32 -10.56 -12.29
N LEU A 164 -9.33 -9.71 -12.54
CA LEU A 164 -9.38 -8.28 -12.31
C LEU A 164 -9.15 -7.58 -13.64
N THR A 165 -9.99 -6.61 -14.00
CA THR A 165 -9.79 -5.80 -15.20
C THR A 165 -9.58 -4.34 -14.81
N THR A 166 -8.52 -3.73 -15.31
CA THR A 166 -8.24 -2.32 -15.05
C THR A 166 -9.22 -1.39 -15.79
N VAL A 167 -9.25 -0.13 -15.37
CA VAL A 167 -9.65 0.97 -16.27
C VAL A 167 -8.71 1.01 -17.49
N PRO A 168 -9.08 1.67 -18.60
CA PRO A 168 -8.16 1.84 -19.72
C PRO A 168 -6.87 2.56 -19.31
N LEU A 169 -5.72 1.96 -19.62
CA LEU A 169 -4.38 2.46 -19.34
C LEU A 169 -3.62 2.71 -20.64
N ARG A 170 -2.81 3.76 -20.68
CA ARG A 170 -1.77 3.91 -21.70
C ARG A 170 -0.51 3.21 -21.21
N LEU A 171 -0.09 2.17 -21.92
CA LEU A 171 1.11 1.41 -21.58
C LEU A 171 2.32 2.05 -22.27
N ALA A 172 2.76 3.21 -21.76
CA ALA A 172 3.90 3.96 -22.29
C ALA A 172 5.24 3.31 -21.86
N GLY A 173 5.59 2.21 -22.52
CA GLY A 173 6.82 1.45 -22.30
C GLY A 173 6.98 0.35 -23.33
N LYS A 174 8.09 -0.39 -23.24
CA LYS A 174 8.40 -1.54 -24.09
C LYS A 174 7.80 -2.84 -23.55
N ALA A 175 7.71 -2.97 -22.24
CA ALA A 175 7.20 -4.19 -21.59
C ALA A 175 6.34 -3.88 -20.36
N LEU A 176 5.33 -4.73 -20.15
CA LEU A 176 4.51 -4.74 -18.94
C LEU A 176 5.17 -5.65 -17.92
N HIS A 177 5.33 -5.17 -16.70
CA HIS A 177 5.98 -5.89 -15.61
C HIS A 177 5.02 -6.08 -14.44
N LEU A 178 5.16 -7.21 -13.75
CA LEU A 178 4.38 -7.59 -12.59
C LEU A 178 5.29 -7.86 -11.40
N ASN A 179 4.82 -7.47 -10.22
CA ASN A 179 5.29 -8.02 -8.96
C ASN A 179 4.20 -8.94 -8.42
N ALA A 180 4.46 -10.24 -8.45
CA ALA A 180 3.46 -11.26 -8.17
C ALA A 180 4.05 -12.52 -7.54
N ASN A 181 3.29 -13.10 -6.62
CA ASN A 181 3.60 -14.38 -6.00
C ASN A 181 2.59 -15.41 -6.54
N ALA A 182 3.08 -16.35 -7.34
CA ALA A 182 2.30 -17.44 -7.90
C ALA A 182 2.83 -18.82 -7.46
N LYS A 183 3.56 -18.91 -6.34
CA LYS A 183 3.96 -20.20 -5.76
C LYS A 183 2.72 -21.04 -5.44
N GLY A 184 2.66 -22.27 -5.96
CA GLY A 184 1.48 -23.14 -5.86
C GLY A 184 0.28 -22.69 -6.73
N GLY A 185 0.49 -21.73 -7.63
CA GLY A 185 -0.57 -21.13 -8.44
C GLY A 185 -0.10 -20.71 -9.83
N LYS A 186 -0.92 -19.90 -10.49
CA LYS A 186 -0.63 -19.32 -11.80
C LYS A 186 -1.21 -17.92 -11.95
N LEU A 187 -0.52 -17.07 -12.69
CA LEU A 187 -1.00 -15.76 -13.13
C LEU A 187 -0.81 -15.61 -14.63
N LEU A 188 -1.85 -15.10 -15.30
CA LEU A 188 -1.86 -14.79 -16.74
C LEU A 188 -2.39 -13.38 -16.98
N ILE A 189 -1.99 -12.77 -18.10
CA ILE A 189 -2.46 -11.45 -18.53
C ILE A 189 -3.13 -11.57 -19.89
N GLU A 190 -4.14 -10.75 -20.12
CA GLU A 190 -4.60 -10.41 -21.46
C GLU A 190 -4.85 -8.91 -21.61
N LEU A 191 -4.70 -8.39 -22.82
CA LEU A 191 -5.00 -7.00 -23.15
C LEU A 191 -6.31 -6.91 -23.92
N LEU A 192 -7.16 -5.98 -23.49
CA LEU A 192 -8.48 -5.75 -24.06
C LEU A 192 -8.57 -4.34 -24.61
N ASP A 193 -9.42 -4.15 -25.61
CA ASP A 193 -9.85 -2.83 -26.04
C ASP A 193 -10.78 -2.17 -25.00
N ARG A 194 -11.29 -0.99 -25.36
CA ARG A 194 -12.18 -0.20 -24.48
C ARG A 194 -13.50 -0.89 -24.20
N ASP A 195 -13.98 -1.70 -25.15
CA ASP A 195 -15.25 -2.43 -25.11
C ASP A 195 -15.12 -3.79 -24.40
N GLY A 196 -13.90 -4.14 -23.96
CA GLY A 196 -13.63 -5.37 -23.23
C GLY A 196 -13.42 -6.58 -24.14
N LYS A 197 -13.17 -6.37 -25.43
CA LYS A 197 -12.80 -7.43 -26.37
C LYS A 197 -11.28 -7.62 -26.36
N VAL A 198 -10.85 -8.87 -26.35
CA VAL A 198 -9.43 -9.23 -26.35
C VAL A 198 -8.78 -8.77 -27.65
N LEU A 199 -7.62 -8.11 -27.54
CA LEU A 199 -6.84 -7.70 -28.70
C LEU A 199 -6.17 -8.91 -29.36
N PRO A 200 -6.18 -9.01 -30.71
CA PRO A 200 -5.49 -10.09 -31.42
C PRO A 200 -4.01 -10.16 -31.04
N GLY A 201 -3.50 -11.34 -30.66
CA GLY A 201 -2.12 -11.53 -30.25
C GLY A 201 -1.84 -11.30 -28.75
N TYR A 202 -2.81 -10.78 -27.99
CA TYR A 202 -2.66 -10.42 -26.58
C TYR A 202 -3.64 -11.17 -25.67
N SER A 203 -4.13 -12.35 -26.08
CA SER A 203 -4.99 -13.18 -25.24
C SER A 203 -4.22 -13.90 -24.14
N CYS A 204 -4.92 -14.33 -23.09
CA CYS A 204 -4.31 -15.11 -22.01
C CYS A 204 -3.72 -16.45 -22.50
N ARG A 205 -4.20 -16.98 -23.64
CA ARG A 205 -3.66 -18.20 -24.26
C ARG A 205 -2.32 -17.97 -24.97
N GLU A 206 -2.08 -16.73 -25.37
CA GLU A 206 -0.85 -16.28 -26.04
C GLU A 206 0.17 -15.70 -25.03
N CYS A 207 -0.27 -15.40 -23.81
CA CYS A 207 0.58 -14.96 -22.70
C CYS A 207 1.43 -16.11 -22.14
N GLN A 208 2.70 -15.84 -21.86
CA GLN A 208 3.53 -16.71 -21.04
C GLN A 208 3.03 -16.64 -19.59
N PRO A 209 2.64 -17.77 -18.97
CA PRO A 209 2.16 -17.76 -17.59
C PRO A 209 3.31 -17.60 -16.60
N LEU A 210 3.05 -16.89 -15.50
CA LEU A 210 3.85 -17.00 -14.28
C LEU A 210 3.28 -18.16 -13.46
N VAL A 211 4.04 -19.26 -13.34
CA VAL A 211 3.61 -20.48 -12.63
C VAL A 211 4.66 -20.85 -11.59
N ASP A 212 4.18 -21.17 -10.40
CA ASP A 212 4.95 -21.71 -9.27
C ASP A 212 6.22 -20.91 -8.94
N GLN A 213 6.11 -19.59 -8.98
CA GLN A 213 7.22 -18.66 -8.80
C GLN A 213 6.78 -17.43 -8.01
N ASP A 214 7.71 -16.88 -7.23
CA ASP A 214 7.56 -15.57 -6.60
C ASP A 214 8.54 -14.60 -7.25
N ARG A 215 8.02 -13.51 -7.82
CA ARG A 215 8.79 -12.58 -8.65
C ARG A 215 8.50 -11.15 -8.24
N LEU A 216 9.55 -10.43 -7.86
CA LEU A 216 9.49 -8.98 -7.68
C LEU A 216 9.43 -8.22 -9.00
N ASP A 217 9.94 -8.84 -10.06
CA ASP A 217 9.90 -8.36 -11.44
C ASP A 217 9.72 -9.54 -12.40
N PHE A 218 8.53 -9.62 -12.99
CA PHE A 218 8.16 -10.53 -14.07
C PHE A 218 7.73 -9.75 -15.30
N SER A 219 8.52 -9.82 -16.37
CA SER A 219 8.15 -9.26 -17.68
C SER A 219 7.07 -10.13 -18.34
N VAL A 220 5.94 -9.52 -18.65
CA VAL A 220 4.84 -10.16 -19.39
C VAL A 220 5.24 -10.27 -20.85
N ASN A 221 5.17 -11.49 -21.39
CA ASN A 221 5.48 -11.76 -22.78
C ASN A 221 4.29 -12.46 -23.44
N PHE A 222 3.99 -12.07 -24.68
CA PHE A 222 3.05 -12.76 -25.55
C PHE A 222 3.83 -13.37 -26.71
N ARG A 223 3.46 -14.59 -27.13
CA ARG A 223 4.26 -15.41 -28.08
C ARG A 223 4.76 -14.64 -29.31
N GLU A 224 3.85 -14.01 -30.04
CA GLU A 224 4.14 -13.37 -31.33
C GLU A 224 4.29 -11.83 -31.23
N GLN A 225 4.07 -11.24 -30.05
CA GLN A 225 4.08 -9.79 -29.87
C GLN A 225 5.37 -9.34 -29.19
N ARG A 226 6.01 -8.32 -29.79
CA ARG A 226 7.27 -7.74 -29.29
C ARG A 226 7.13 -6.32 -28.75
N SER A 227 5.93 -5.76 -28.85
CA SER A 227 5.61 -4.40 -28.43
C SER A 227 4.27 -4.39 -27.68
N LEU A 228 4.06 -3.40 -26.84
CA LEU A 228 2.73 -3.13 -26.27
C LEU A 228 1.90 -2.30 -27.26
N PRO A 229 0.56 -2.38 -27.22
CA PRO A 229 -0.30 -1.52 -28.02
C PRO A 229 -0.12 -0.03 -27.67
N GLU A 230 -0.07 0.83 -28.70
CA GLU A 230 0.04 2.30 -28.51
C GLU A 230 -1.28 2.96 -28.06
N LEU A 231 -2.39 2.28 -28.33
CA LEU A 231 -3.73 2.72 -27.93
C LEU A 231 -3.98 2.41 -26.44
N PRO A 232 -4.85 3.17 -25.76
CA PRO A 232 -5.27 2.80 -24.40
C PRO A 232 -5.95 1.42 -24.38
N VAL A 233 -5.51 0.57 -23.47
CA VAL A 233 -5.99 -0.82 -23.30
C VAL A 233 -6.41 -1.08 -21.86
N ARG A 234 -7.31 -2.03 -21.65
CA ARG A 234 -7.55 -2.58 -20.31
C ARG A 234 -6.65 -3.80 -20.13
N VAL A 235 -6.02 -3.92 -18.98
CA VAL A 235 -5.27 -5.13 -18.60
C VAL A 235 -6.21 -6.01 -17.79
N ARG A 236 -6.44 -7.24 -18.23
CA ARG A 236 -7.10 -8.25 -17.39
C ARG A 236 -6.09 -9.25 -16.87
N VAL A 237 -6.07 -9.36 -15.55
CA VAL A 237 -5.25 -10.30 -14.79
C VAL A 237 -6.11 -11.50 -14.44
N HIS A 238 -5.62 -12.68 -14.76
CA HIS A 238 -6.23 -13.96 -14.39
C HIS A 238 -5.39 -14.55 -13.26
N LEU A 239 -6.04 -14.83 -12.12
CA LEU A 239 -5.40 -15.26 -10.88
C LEU A 239 -5.94 -16.64 -10.48
N LYS A 240 -5.06 -17.54 -10.05
CA LYS A 240 -5.43 -18.81 -9.40
C LYS A 240 -4.35 -19.19 -8.41
N GLY A 241 -4.67 -19.20 -7.12
CA GLY A 241 -3.67 -19.45 -6.07
C GLY A 241 -2.49 -18.48 -6.13
N SER A 242 -2.72 -17.24 -6.58
CA SER A 242 -1.69 -16.25 -6.86
C SER A 242 -2.08 -14.87 -6.33
N GLU A 243 -1.07 -14.04 -6.10
CA GLU A 243 -1.18 -12.70 -5.53
C GLU A 243 -0.48 -11.69 -6.44
N LEU A 244 -1.16 -10.59 -6.79
CA LEU A 244 -0.59 -9.47 -7.56
C LEU A 244 -0.40 -8.27 -6.64
N SER A 245 0.84 -7.79 -6.49
CA SER A 245 1.17 -6.65 -5.63
C SER A 245 1.36 -5.35 -6.40
N ALA A 246 1.95 -5.41 -7.59
CA ALA A 246 2.16 -4.23 -8.41
C ALA A 246 2.21 -4.56 -9.91
N MET A 247 1.95 -3.55 -10.72
CA MET A 247 2.06 -3.60 -12.18
C MET A 247 2.57 -2.25 -12.69
N TRP A 248 3.56 -2.29 -13.60
CA TRP A 248 4.14 -1.08 -14.20
C TRP A 248 4.67 -1.37 -15.60
N VAL A 249 5.08 -0.33 -16.33
CA VAL A 249 5.72 -0.44 -17.64
C VAL A 249 7.16 0.05 -17.57
N LYS A 250 8.07 -0.61 -18.31
CA LYS A 250 9.47 -0.21 -18.52
C LYS A 250 9.72 0.04 -20.00
#